data_AF-H8GX59-F1
#
_entry.id   AF-H8GX59-F1
#
_cell.length_a   1.000
_cell.length_b   1.000
_cell.length_c   1.000
_cell.angle_alpha   90.00
_cell.angle_beta   90.00
_cell.angle_gamma   90.00
#
_symmetry.space_group_name_H-M   'P 1'
#
loop_
_entity.id
_entity.type
_entity.pdbx_description
1 polymer ?
#
loop_
_entity_poly.entity_id
_entity_poly.type
_entity_poly.pdbx_seq_one_letter_code
_entity_poly.pdbx_strand_id
1 'polypeptide(L)'
;MLRAQALDYCAPQYYGGPQLGDPAYLLDNLATWVRLLGAEHVVVGFGLHAGLPDYWTEDAAARTYARARARFPGLRGAFGWRLDWDARRGFPFAVRLGPLVR
;
A
#
# COMPACT_ATOMS: atom_id res chain seq x y z
N MET A 1 -14.84 -4.61 14.70
CA MET A 1 -13.39 -4.77 14.85
C MET A 1 -12.72 -3.50 15.35
N LEU A 2 -12.66 -2.40 14.57
CA LEU A 2 -12.04 -1.15 15.06
C LEU A 2 -12.78 -0.53 16.27
N ARG A 3 -14.12 -0.34 16.20
CA ARG A 3 -14.91 0.14 17.35
C ARG A 3 -14.90 -0.81 18.56
N ALA A 4 -14.61 -2.08 18.31
CA ALA A 4 -14.47 -3.09 19.35
C ALA A 4 -13.02 -3.17 19.89
N GLN A 5 -12.13 -2.27 19.43
CA GLN A 5 -10.70 -2.23 19.76
C GLN A 5 -9.96 -3.56 19.50
N ALA A 6 -10.44 -4.33 18.53
CA ALA A 6 -9.90 -5.65 18.20
C ALA A 6 -8.80 -5.61 17.11
N LEU A 7 -8.55 -4.44 16.50
CA LEU A 7 -7.53 -4.26 15.46
C LEU A 7 -6.78 -2.95 15.67
N ASP A 8 -5.45 -3.02 15.64
CA ASP A 8 -4.58 -1.83 15.66
C ASP A 8 -4.48 -1.14 14.30
N TYR A 9 -4.65 -1.89 13.22
CA TYR A 9 -4.63 -1.36 11.85
C TYR A 9 -5.35 -2.30 10.87
N CYS A 10 -5.64 -1.79 9.68
CA CYS A 10 -6.06 -2.56 8.53
C CYS A 10 -5.08 -2.32 7.38
N ALA A 11 -4.86 -3.36 6.57
CA ALA A 11 -3.95 -3.31 5.45
C ALA A 11 -4.66 -3.71 4.14
N PRO A 12 -5.46 -2.81 3.53
CA PRO A 12 -6.11 -3.07 2.25
C PRO A 12 -5.08 -3.48 1.18
N GLN A 13 -5.41 -4.53 0.45
CA GLN A 13 -4.56 -5.15 -0.57
C GLN A 13 -4.95 -4.61 -1.95
N TYR A 14 -4.06 -3.87 -2.58
CA TYR A 14 -4.23 -3.36 -3.94
C TYR A 14 -3.44 -4.24 -4.90
N TYR A 15 -3.86 -5.50 -5.08
CA TYR A 15 -3.33 -6.41 -6.09
C TYR A 15 -4.24 -7.63 -6.29
N GLY A 16 -4.05 -8.35 -7.41
CA GLY A 16 -4.67 -9.67 -7.62
C GLY A 16 -6.15 -9.64 -7.97
N GLY A 17 -6.66 -8.49 -8.43
CA GLY A 17 -8.04 -8.33 -8.88
C GLY A 17 -8.20 -7.07 -9.72
N PRO A 18 -9.29 -6.96 -10.50
CA PRO A 18 -9.45 -5.89 -11.49
C PRO A 18 -9.25 -4.50 -10.89
N GLN A 19 -8.47 -3.66 -11.56
CA GLN A 19 -8.20 -2.25 -11.20
C GLN A 19 -7.35 -2.08 -9.93
N LEU A 20 -6.93 -3.16 -9.27
CA LEU A 20 -6.14 -3.06 -8.04
C LEU A 20 -4.68 -2.63 -8.30
N GLY A 21 -4.25 -2.65 -9.57
CA GLY A 21 -2.99 -2.02 -10.02
C GLY A 21 -3.12 -0.54 -10.46
N ASP A 22 -4.30 0.07 -10.31
CA ASP A 22 -4.58 1.43 -10.77
C ASP A 22 -4.33 2.49 -9.65
N PRO A 23 -3.46 3.51 -9.88
CA PRO A 23 -3.21 4.56 -8.91
C PRO A 23 -4.43 5.42 -8.52
N ALA A 24 -5.32 5.73 -9.46
CA ALA A 24 -6.51 6.53 -9.18
C ALA A 24 -7.50 5.74 -8.33
N TYR A 25 -7.75 4.48 -8.69
CA TYR A 25 -8.60 3.59 -7.90
C TYR A 25 -8.08 3.46 -6.46
N LEU A 26 -6.77 3.22 -6.29
CA LEU A 26 -6.15 3.14 -4.97
C LEU A 26 -6.39 4.41 -4.17
N LEU A 27 -6.11 5.59 -4.73
CA LEU A 27 -6.24 6.86 -4.00
C LEU A 27 -7.68 7.16 -3.57
N ASP A 28 -8.66 6.85 -4.41
CA ASP A 28 -10.07 7.08 -4.09
C ASP A 28 -10.62 6.07 -3.10
N ASN A 29 -10.23 4.79 -3.24
CA ASN A 29 -10.60 3.76 -2.29
C ASN A 29 -9.95 3.99 -0.91
N LEU A 30 -8.70 4.48 -0.88
CA LEU A 30 -8.00 4.80 0.36
C LEU A 30 -8.70 5.89 1.17
N ALA A 31 -9.35 6.85 0.51
CA ALA A 31 -10.18 7.85 1.19
C ALA A 31 -11.31 7.20 2.03
N THR A 32 -11.85 6.07 1.56
CA THR A 32 -12.87 5.31 2.30
C THR A 32 -12.27 4.64 3.52
N TRP A 33 -11.11 3.98 3.39
CA TRP A 33 -10.42 3.37 4.53
C TRP A 33 -10.03 4.38 5.59
N VAL A 34 -9.45 5.51 5.18
CA VAL A 34 -9.07 6.61 6.08
C VAL A 34 -10.30 7.17 6.79
N ARG A 35 -11.43 7.38 6.08
CA ARG A 35 -12.67 7.85 6.70
C ARG A 35 -13.24 6.87 7.73
N LEU A 36 -13.10 5.57 7.49
CA LEU A 36 -13.64 4.53 8.37
C LEU A 36 -12.76 4.27 9.59
N LEU A 37 -11.44 4.38 9.43
CA LEU A 37 -10.48 3.87 10.42
C LEU A 37 -9.58 4.94 11.04
N GLY A 38 -9.42 6.11 10.42
CA GLY A 38 -8.30 7.01 10.71
C GLY A 38 -7.05 6.61 9.91
N ALA A 39 -6.26 7.59 9.47
CA ALA A 39 -5.11 7.33 8.60
C ALA A 39 -4.01 6.52 9.32
N GLU A 40 -3.84 6.76 10.63
CA GLU A 40 -2.91 6.11 11.55
C GLU A 40 -3.17 4.62 11.76
N HIS A 41 -4.34 4.15 11.32
CA HIS A 41 -4.78 2.76 11.34
C HIS A 41 -4.76 2.10 9.95
N VAL A 42 -4.23 2.75 8.91
CA VAL A 42 -4.23 2.24 7.54
C VAL A 42 -2.81 2.01 7.01
N VAL A 43 -2.56 0.79 6.52
CA VAL A 43 -1.33 0.37 5.83
C VAL A 43 -1.66 0.03 4.38
N VAL A 44 -0.91 0.53 3.40
CA VAL A 44 -1.18 0.27 1.97
C VAL A 44 -0.46 -0.98 1.48
N GLY A 45 -1.19 -1.98 0.99
CA GLY A 45 -0.61 -3.22 0.46
C GLY A 45 -0.40 -3.23 -1.05
N PHE A 46 0.81 -3.53 -1.49
CA PHE A 46 1.17 -3.63 -2.91
C PHE A 46 1.62 -5.04 -3.27
N GLY A 47 1.08 -5.61 -4.35
CA GLY A 47 1.58 -6.87 -4.93
C GLY A 47 2.55 -6.54 -6.06
N LEU A 48 3.77 -7.09 -6.00
CA LEU A 48 4.83 -6.68 -6.92
C LEU A 48 5.11 -7.73 -7.99
N HIS A 49 4.81 -7.38 -9.23
CA HIS A 49 5.20 -8.19 -10.37
C HIS A 49 5.18 -7.34 -11.63
N ALA A 50 6.35 -7.09 -12.21
CA ALA A 50 6.43 -6.42 -13.50
C ALA A 50 5.76 -7.30 -14.58
N GLY A 51 4.80 -6.75 -15.31
CA GLY A 51 4.17 -7.41 -16.46
C GLY A 51 2.95 -8.29 -16.16
N LEU A 52 2.51 -8.42 -14.90
CA LEU A 52 1.19 -9.01 -14.61
C LEU A 52 0.12 -7.91 -14.52
N PRO A 53 -1.08 -8.13 -15.07
CA PRO A 53 -2.20 -7.21 -14.86
C PRO A 53 -2.54 -7.15 -13.37
N ASP A 54 -2.96 -5.99 -12.89
CA ASP A 54 -3.35 -5.75 -11.50
C ASP A 54 -2.23 -5.98 -10.45
N TYR A 55 -0.97 -5.94 -10.89
CA TYR A 55 0.22 -5.90 -10.04
C TYR A 55 1.03 -4.64 -10.31
N TRP A 56 1.88 -4.29 -9.35
CA TRP A 56 2.68 -3.08 -9.36
C TRP A 56 4.13 -3.37 -9.74
N THR A 57 4.77 -2.36 -10.34
CA THR A 57 6.23 -2.22 -10.26
C THR A 57 6.60 -1.48 -8.98
N GLU A 58 7.83 -1.62 -8.50
CA GLU A 58 8.32 -0.94 -7.30
C GLU A 58 8.23 0.59 -7.46
N ASP A 59 8.55 1.10 -8.64
CA ASP A 59 8.48 2.51 -8.96
C ASP A 59 7.04 3.03 -9.00
N ALA A 60 6.11 2.26 -9.55
CA ALA A 60 4.69 2.62 -9.56
C ALA A 60 4.10 2.62 -8.13
N ALA A 61 4.46 1.62 -7.32
CA ALA A 61 4.07 1.54 -5.92
C ALA A 61 4.63 2.73 -5.12
N ALA A 62 5.92 3.03 -5.24
CA ALA A 62 6.57 4.14 -4.54
C ALA A 62 5.95 5.50 -4.91
N ARG A 63 5.75 5.78 -6.21
CA ARG A 63 5.10 7.02 -6.66
C ARG A 63 3.67 7.14 -6.16
N THR A 64 2.91 6.05 -6.17
CA THR A 64 1.52 6.05 -5.73
C THR A 64 1.43 6.21 -4.23
N TYR A 65 2.30 5.54 -3.46
CA TYR A 65 2.38 5.71 -2.01
C TYR A 65 2.79 7.13 -1.62
N ALA A 66 3.74 7.75 -2.33
CA ALA A 66 4.10 9.16 -2.09
C ALA A 66 2.90 10.10 -2.27
N ARG A 67 2.07 9.88 -3.31
CA ARG A 67 0.82 10.63 -3.52
C ARG A 67 -0.20 10.36 -2.41
N ALA A 68 -0.33 9.11 -2.00
CA ALA A 68 -1.21 8.72 -0.90
C ALA A 68 -0.80 9.40 0.42
N ARG A 69 0.49 9.40 0.76
CA ARG A 69 1.04 10.10 1.94
C ARG A 69 0.87 11.61 1.86
N ALA A 70 1.04 12.21 0.68
CA ALA A 70 0.77 13.64 0.50
C ALA A 70 -0.71 13.99 0.76
N ARG A 71 -1.64 13.13 0.34
CA ARG A 71 -3.09 13.29 0.57
C ARG A 71 -3.51 12.93 2.00
N PHE A 72 -2.86 11.95 2.60
CA PHE A 72 -3.16 11.40 3.93
C PHE A 72 -1.86 11.27 4.75
N PRO A 73 -1.36 12.37 5.35
CA PRO A 73 -0.05 12.38 6.02
C PRO A 73 0.08 11.40 7.18
N GLY A 74 -1.03 11.02 7.82
CA GLY A 74 -1.06 10.09 8.94
C GLY A 74 -1.04 8.61 8.57
N LEU A 75 -0.95 8.23 7.28
CA LEU A 75 -0.92 6.82 6.89
C LEU A 75 0.15 6.05 7.65
N ARG A 76 -0.22 4.93 8.27
CA ARG A 76 0.66 4.15 9.14
C ARG A 76 1.86 3.55 8.41
N GLY A 77 1.69 3.19 7.14
CA GLY A 77 2.77 2.63 6.35
C GLY A 77 2.29 1.94 5.08
N ALA A 78 3.15 1.08 4.56
CA ALA A 78 2.86 0.22 3.43
C ALA A 78 3.61 -1.11 3.55
N PHE A 79 3.12 -2.14 2.84
CA PHE A 79 3.78 -3.43 2.76
C PHE A 79 3.80 -3.96 1.31
N GLY A 80 4.77 -4.80 1.01
CA GLY A 80 4.92 -5.45 -0.30
C GLY A 80 4.66 -6.95 -0.19
N TRP A 81 3.72 -7.47 -0.99
CA TRP A 81 3.53 -8.90 -1.21
C TRP A 81 4.44 -9.36 -2.37
N ARG A 82 5.40 -10.28 -2.16
CA ARG A 82 5.72 -11.07 -0.95
C ARG A 82 7.20 -10.96 -0.56
N LEU A 83 7.49 -11.13 0.73
CA LEU A 83 8.83 -10.93 1.32
C LEU A 83 9.94 -11.72 0.60
N ASP A 84 9.72 -13.00 0.30
CA ASP A 84 10.68 -13.86 -0.39
C ASP A 84 10.97 -13.40 -1.82
N TRP A 85 9.98 -12.83 -2.51
CA TRP A 85 10.17 -12.26 -3.84
C TRP A 85 11.07 -11.01 -3.79
N ASP A 86 10.83 -10.12 -2.83
CA ASP A 86 11.64 -8.92 -2.62
C ASP A 86 13.06 -9.28 -2.17
N ALA A 87 13.18 -10.21 -1.21
CA ALA A 87 14.46 -10.66 -0.65
C ALA A 87 15.37 -11.31 -1.70
N ARG A 88 14.83 -12.18 -2.57
CA ARG A 88 15.60 -12.81 -3.67
C ARG A 88 16.17 -11.81 -4.67
N ARG A 89 15.64 -10.58 -4.69
CA ARG A 89 16.03 -9.50 -5.60
C ARG A 89 16.83 -8.40 -4.89
N GLY A 90 17.17 -8.57 -3.61
CA GLY A 90 17.92 -7.58 -2.83
C GLY A 90 17.06 -6.46 -2.23
N PHE A 91 15.80 -6.75 -1.92
CA PHE A 91 14.84 -5.81 -1.31
C PHE A 91 14.54 -4.52 -2.11
N PRO A 92 14.39 -4.56 -3.44
CA PRO A 92 14.17 -3.35 -4.23
C PRO A 92 12.93 -2.56 -3.78
N PHE A 93 11.85 -3.22 -3.35
CA PHE A 93 10.68 -2.53 -2.82
C PHE A 93 10.99 -1.82 -1.51
N ALA A 94 11.57 -2.53 -0.53
CA ALA A 94 11.86 -1.93 0.77
C ALA A 94 12.83 -0.75 0.63
N VAL A 95 13.82 -0.83 -0.28
CA VAL A 95 14.75 0.26 -0.57
C VAL A 95 14.03 1.48 -1.16
N ARG A 96 13.06 1.28 -2.07
CA ARG A 96 12.31 2.38 -2.69
C ARG A 96 11.25 2.99 -1.78
N LEU A 97 10.55 2.17 -1.00
CA LEU A 97 9.45 2.62 -0.15
C LEU A 97 9.89 3.07 1.24
N GLY A 98 10.94 2.47 1.79
CA GLY A 98 11.42 2.73 3.15
C GLY A 98 11.56 4.22 3.48
N PRO A 99 12.19 5.06 2.63
CA PRO A 99 12.31 6.49 2.88
C PRO A 99 10.97 7.27 2.95
N LEU A 100 9.89 6.70 2.39
CA LEU A 100 8.56 7.31 2.33
C LEU A 100 7.69 6.94 3.54
N VAL A 101 8.05 5.88 4.27
CA VAL A 101 7.34 5.41 5.47
C VAL A 101 8.06 6.00 6.69
N ARG A 102 7.40 6.92 7.38
CA ARG A 102 7.87 7.56 8.62
C ARG A 102 6.71 7.72 9.58
#